data_AF-A0A7L9WNK3-F1
#
_entry.id   AF-A0A7L9WNK3-F1
#
_cell.length_a   1.000
_cell.length_b   1.000
_cell.length_c   1.000
_cell.angle_alpha   90.00
_cell.angle_beta   90.00
_cell.angle_gamma   90.00
#
_symmetry.space_group_name_H-M   'P 1'
#
loop_
_entity.id
_entity.type
_entity.pdbx_description
1 polymer ?
#
loop_
_entity_poly.entity_id
_entity_poly.type
_entity_poly.pdbx_seq_one_letter_code
_entity_poly.pdbx_strand_id
1 'polypeptide(L)'
;MTIQISRRMMLAGLFSSAALPAARPALADGPTTKIRPRHRPEGLMERMENGGYPTINMLLERNKISGHSAFALAALSDGQILEGHEAHQPLPPASVAKTLTTLYALDTLGPEYRFTTRLLGTGPMEGGKLVGDLILAGGGDPDFDTDNLGELAAGLKAAGVTEVTGKFFYYGHSLPEARLIDIEQPAHVAYNPGVSGLNLNYNRVHFEWKKVAGKWAITMDARAGKYRPDVTIASMALADRTGPIFTYNDRNGHDEWTVAESALGTADGARWLPVRRPAAYTAEVFQTLARAYGIVLDTPEEMRDLPVDAFQLASYQSRPLSKVIKEMLYYSTNLTAEIIGLTASVARGVAPTSLRDSAQAMSVWAKQAFGLTEVSMVDHSGLEDDSRISTADLVTMLASRQAQDQLRPLLKDINLRKAGKVIDKNRPMTVQAKTGTLNFVSGLAGYVVGPDGTAMAFAVLSGDIEIRKTLPMEQRERPPGGRPWLARARNLQQDLIERWGGVYGTG
;
A
#
# COMPACT_ATOMS: atom_id res chain seq x y z
N MET A 1 -26.27 77.17 -17.22
CA MET A 1 -26.35 75.72 -16.96
C MET A 1 -25.37 75.38 -15.85
N THR A 2 -25.90 75.22 -14.64
CA THR A 2 -25.16 75.15 -13.39
C THR A 2 -24.85 73.68 -13.10
N ILE A 3 -23.60 73.26 -13.27
CA ILE A 3 -23.15 71.93 -12.86
C ILE A 3 -22.80 72.00 -11.38
N GLN A 4 -23.63 71.37 -10.54
CA GLN A 4 -23.34 71.17 -9.13
C GLN A 4 -22.27 70.09 -8.97
N ILE A 5 -21.05 70.51 -8.64
CA ILE A 5 -19.97 69.61 -8.21
C ILE A 5 -20.22 69.28 -6.73
N SER A 6 -20.41 68.00 -6.41
CA SER A 6 -20.66 67.56 -5.04
C SER A 6 -19.41 67.72 -4.15
N ARG A 7 -19.63 67.99 -2.86
CA ARG A 7 -18.59 68.20 -1.81
C ARG A 7 -17.61 67.03 -1.60
N ARG A 8 -17.71 65.94 -2.36
CA ARG A 8 -16.79 64.80 -2.33
C ARG A 8 -15.67 64.83 -3.40
N MET A 9 -15.69 65.76 -4.35
CA MET A 9 -14.61 65.89 -5.36
C MET A 9 -13.69 67.11 -5.16
N MET A 10 -13.90 67.90 -4.10
CA MET A 10 -13.09 69.10 -3.80
C MET A 10 -12.07 68.88 -2.66
N LEU A 11 -11.62 67.64 -2.48
CA LEU A 11 -10.54 67.25 -1.56
C LEU A 11 -9.41 66.49 -2.29
N ALA A 12 -9.38 66.52 -3.63
CA ALA A 12 -8.40 65.80 -4.45
C ALA A 12 -7.33 66.71 -5.10
N GLY A 13 -7.17 67.97 -4.67
CA GLY A 13 -6.35 68.94 -5.42
C GLY A 13 -5.32 69.77 -4.65
N LEU A 14 -5.26 69.72 -3.33
CA LEU A 14 -4.33 70.57 -2.56
C LEU A 14 -3.86 69.84 -1.30
N PHE A 15 -2.84 68.99 -1.43
CA PHE A 15 -1.81 68.71 -0.41
C PHE A 15 -0.64 67.96 -1.07
N SER A 16 -0.16 68.49 -2.20
CA SER A 16 1.16 68.18 -2.73
C SER A 16 2.16 69.13 -2.10
N SER A 17 2.63 68.83 -0.87
CA SER A 17 3.91 69.28 -0.28
C SER A 17 3.91 69.20 1.25
N ALA A 18 4.02 67.99 1.81
CA ALA A 18 4.75 67.71 3.05
C ALA A 18 4.61 66.22 3.40
N ALA A 19 5.70 65.62 3.89
CA ALA A 19 5.83 64.25 4.39
C ALA A 19 5.88 63.12 3.33
N LEU A 20 7.05 63.00 2.69
CA LEU A 20 7.60 61.71 2.30
C LEU A 20 7.90 60.90 3.58
N PRO A 21 7.28 59.74 3.84
CA PRO A 21 7.90 58.76 4.71
C PRO A 21 9.03 58.13 3.90
N ALA A 22 10.26 58.29 4.39
CA ALA A 22 11.43 57.63 3.86
C ALA A 22 11.12 56.13 3.68
N ALA A 23 11.12 55.67 2.43
CA ALA A 23 11.24 54.26 2.11
C ALA A 23 12.59 53.80 2.66
N ARG A 24 12.59 53.25 3.88
CA ARG A 24 13.70 52.45 4.36
C ARG A 24 13.75 51.20 3.49
N PRO A 25 14.92 50.79 2.95
CA PRO A 25 15.04 49.45 2.42
C PRO A 25 14.71 48.51 3.58
N ALA A 26 13.78 47.60 3.38
CA ALA A 26 13.67 46.42 4.22
C ALA A 26 14.95 45.61 3.99
N LEU A 27 16.01 45.95 4.74
CA LEU A 27 17.09 45.03 5.00
C LEU A 27 16.43 43.87 5.72
N ALA A 28 16.40 42.71 5.06
CA ALA A 28 16.01 41.46 5.69
C ALA A 28 16.79 41.34 7.00
N ASP A 29 16.10 41.30 8.14
CA ASP A 29 16.71 40.89 9.39
C ASP A 29 17.25 39.47 9.16
N GLY A 30 18.58 39.37 9.05
CA GLY A 30 19.26 38.08 9.00
C GLY A 30 18.87 37.27 10.23
N PRO A 31 18.85 35.92 10.15
CA PRO A 31 18.46 35.07 11.26
C PRO A 31 19.22 35.47 12.54
N THR A 32 18.50 35.97 13.54
CA THR A 32 19.05 36.47 14.81
C THR A 32 19.59 35.37 15.72
N THR A 33 19.44 34.12 15.30
CA THR A 33 20.09 32.97 15.90
C THR A 33 21.15 32.46 14.94
N LYS A 34 22.43 32.66 15.31
CA LYS A 34 23.51 31.83 14.73
C LYS A 34 23.11 30.39 15.00
N ILE A 35 22.89 29.59 13.95
CA ILE A 35 22.86 28.13 14.06
C ILE A 35 24.26 27.76 14.52
N ARG A 36 24.46 27.64 15.84
CA ARG A 36 25.68 27.06 16.38
C ARG A 36 25.71 25.63 15.86
N PRO A 37 26.81 25.18 15.22
CA PRO A 37 27.00 23.76 14.97
C PRO A 37 26.77 23.05 16.31
N ARG A 38 25.80 22.13 16.38
CA ARG A 38 25.64 21.31 17.57
C ARG A 38 26.96 20.57 17.78
N HIS A 39 27.42 20.55 19.02
CA HIS A 39 28.63 19.81 19.38
C HIS A 39 28.40 18.36 18.94
N ARG A 40 29.34 17.81 18.14
CA ARG A 40 29.31 16.38 17.86
C ARG A 40 29.35 15.64 19.20
N PRO A 41 28.61 14.53 19.36
CA PRO A 41 28.69 13.72 20.56
C PRO A 41 30.16 13.46 20.91
N GLU A 42 30.53 13.63 22.17
CA GLU A 42 31.90 13.38 22.61
C GLU A 42 32.30 11.95 22.26
N GLY A 43 33.53 11.78 21.76
CA GLY A 43 34.05 10.48 21.34
C GLY A 43 33.48 9.93 20.02
N LEU A 44 32.63 10.64 19.27
CA LEU A 44 32.08 10.12 18.00
C LEU A 44 33.18 9.76 16.99
N MET A 45 34.18 10.62 16.79
CA MET A 45 35.30 10.34 15.88
C MET A 45 36.10 9.13 16.36
N GLU A 46 36.32 9.01 17.66
CA GLU A 46 37.00 7.86 18.25
C GLU A 46 36.19 6.57 18.08
N ARG A 47 34.86 6.59 18.25
CA ARG A 47 34.00 5.42 17.97
C ARG A 47 34.01 5.05 16.48
N MET A 48 34.07 6.04 15.59
CA MET A 48 34.13 5.82 14.15
C MET A 48 35.48 5.25 13.68
N GLU A 49 36.59 5.74 14.25
CA GLU A 49 37.96 5.39 13.84
C GLU A 49 38.53 4.20 14.62
N ASN A 50 38.27 4.13 15.93
CA ASN A 50 38.88 3.19 16.87
C ASN A 50 37.87 2.25 17.56
N GLY A 51 36.56 2.44 17.37
CA GLY A 51 35.51 1.66 18.03
C GLY A 51 35.34 0.21 17.53
N GLY A 52 36.17 -0.25 16.59
CA GLY A 52 36.14 -1.62 16.06
C GLY A 52 34.99 -1.91 15.10
N TYR A 53 34.20 -0.91 14.70
CA TYR A 53 33.11 -1.07 13.73
C TYR A 53 33.61 -0.95 12.29
N PRO A 54 33.23 -1.85 11.37
CA PRO A 54 33.65 -1.78 9.96
C PRO A 54 33.24 -0.45 9.31
N THR A 55 34.09 0.10 8.44
CA THR A 55 33.72 1.29 7.64
C THR A 55 32.64 0.94 6.61
N ILE A 56 31.94 1.96 6.09
CA ILE A 56 30.96 1.78 5.00
C ILE A 56 31.56 0.99 3.82
N ASN A 57 32.76 1.36 3.37
CA ASN A 57 33.41 0.71 2.24
C ASN A 57 33.65 -0.78 2.54
N MET A 58 34.11 -1.12 3.75
CA MET A 58 34.28 -2.52 4.16
C MET A 58 32.94 -3.28 4.17
N LEU A 59 31.84 -2.65 4.58
CA LEU A 59 30.51 -3.27 4.57
C LEU A 59 30.01 -3.53 3.14
N LEU A 60 30.22 -2.58 2.23
CA LEU A 60 29.88 -2.74 0.81
C LEU A 60 30.72 -3.84 0.16
N GLU A 61 32.05 -3.81 0.34
CA GLU A 61 32.98 -4.80 -0.20
C GLU A 61 32.73 -6.22 0.34
N ARG A 62 32.41 -6.34 1.63
CA ARG A 62 32.13 -7.65 2.26
C ARG A 62 30.84 -8.27 1.73
N ASN A 63 29.79 -7.47 1.55
CA ASN A 63 28.49 -7.97 1.13
C ASN A 63 28.39 -8.23 -0.37
N LYS A 64 29.25 -7.64 -1.22
CA LYS A 64 29.35 -7.94 -2.67
C LYS A 64 27.99 -7.95 -3.37
N ILE A 65 27.18 -6.92 -3.13
CA ILE A 65 25.88 -6.75 -3.77
C ILE A 65 26.15 -6.09 -5.13
N SER A 66 25.63 -6.67 -6.21
CA SER A 66 25.66 -6.03 -7.53
C SER A 66 24.56 -4.96 -7.62
N GLY A 67 24.70 -4.01 -8.54
CA GLY A 67 23.82 -2.86 -8.67
C GLY A 67 24.16 -1.75 -7.68
N HIS A 68 23.15 -0.96 -7.30
CA HIS A 68 23.29 0.19 -6.41
C HIS A 68 22.79 -0.13 -5.00
N SER A 69 23.40 0.48 -4.00
CA SER A 69 22.90 0.48 -2.62
C SER A 69 22.98 1.90 -2.09
N ALA A 70 21.83 2.47 -1.74
CA ALA A 70 21.73 3.76 -1.09
C ALA A 70 21.25 3.57 0.36
N PHE A 71 21.78 4.37 1.28
CA PHE A 71 21.30 4.38 2.65
C PHE A 71 21.52 5.72 3.35
N ALA A 72 20.71 5.97 4.35
CA ALA A 72 20.80 7.14 5.21
C ALA A 72 20.38 6.79 6.64
N LEU A 73 20.97 7.51 7.59
CA LEU A 73 20.66 7.51 9.02
C LEU A 73 20.40 8.95 9.44
N ALA A 74 19.34 9.21 10.20
CA ALA A 74 19.03 10.52 10.75
C ALA A 74 18.68 10.45 12.23
N ALA A 75 19.06 11.48 13.00
CA ALA A 75 18.65 11.63 14.38
C ALA A 75 17.16 11.98 14.45
N LEU A 76 16.39 11.34 15.36
CA LEU A 76 14.98 11.70 15.54
C LEU A 76 14.76 13.03 16.28
N SER A 77 15.80 13.53 16.97
CA SER A 77 15.72 14.76 17.77
C SER A 77 15.53 16.02 16.94
N ASP A 78 16.11 16.06 15.74
CA ASP A 78 16.14 17.24 14.88
C ASP A 78 16.14 16.91 13.37
N GLY A 79 16.09 15.63 13.01
CA GLY A 79 16.09 15.20 11.61
C GLY A 79 17.46 15.31 10.92
N GLN A 80 18.53 15.63 11.64
CA GLN A 80 19.86 15.74 11.04
C GLN A 80 20.32 14.38 10.50
N ILE A 81 20.70 14.32 9.23
CA ILE A 81 21.36 13.15 8.64
C ILE A 81 22.74 12.99 9.29
N LEU A 82 22.96 11.83 9.91
CA LEU A 82 24.16 11.46 10.66
C LEU A 82 25.18 10.72 9.79
N GLU A 83 24.70 9.86 8.88
CA GLU A 83 25.52 9.06 7.98
C GLU A 83 24.70 8.76 6.71
N GLY A 84 25.35 8.66 5.56
CA GLY A 84 24.68 8.28 4.32
C GLY A 84 25.64 7.90 3.20
N HIS A 85 25.15 7.12 2.26
CA HIS A 85 25.86 6.69 1.05
C HIS A 85 24.87 6.69 -0.11
N GLU A 86 25.20 7.38 -1.20
CA GLU A 86 24.30 7.64 -2.33
C GLU A 86 22.90 8.10 -1.87
N ALA A 87 22.82 8.85 -0.76
CA ALA A 87 21.57 9.06 -0.04
C ALA A 87 20.48 9.76 -0.87
N HIS A 88 20.89 10.59 -1.84
CA HIS A 88 20.02 11.30 -2.78
C HIS A 88 19.74 10.54 -4.07
N GLN A 89 20.36 9.37 -4.30
CA GLN A 89 20.06 8.55 -5.47
C GLN A 89 18.69 7.89 -5.28
N PRO A 90 17.69 8.19 -6.12
CA PRO A 90 16.40 7.54 -6.02
C PRO A 90 16.49 6.09 -6.50
N LEU A 91 15.98 5.17 -5.70
CA LEU A 91 15.90 3.73 -6.00
C LEU A 91 14.45 3.22 -5.84
N PRO A 92 14.09 2.07 -6.43
CA PRO A 92 12.80 1.45 -6.16
C PRO A 92 12.65 1.12 -4.68
N PRO A 93 11.62 1.62 -3.99
CA PRO A 93 11.43 1.34 -2.56
C PRO A 93 10.95 -0.10 -2.30
N ALA A 94 10.44 -0.78 -3.33
CA ALA A 94 9.59 -1.95 -3.15
C ALA A 94 8.48 -1.64 -2.09
N SER A 95 8.08 -2.64 -1.29
CA SER A 95 7.10 -2.43 -0.21
C SER A 95 7.52 -1.50 0.94
N VAL A 96 8.69 -0.86 0.90
CA VAL A 96 8.95 0.31 1.77
C VAL A 96 8.00 1.45 1.39
N ALA A 97 7.54 1.54 0.14
CA ALA A 97 6.51 2.48 -0.33
C ALA A 97 5.30 2.61 0.62
N LYS A 98 4.89 1.49 1.21
CA LYS A 98 3.74 1.42 2.13
C LYS A 98 3.90 2.27 3.38
N THR A 99 5.13 2.70 3.75
CA THR A 99 5.32 3.68 4.82
C THR A 99 4.78 5.05 4.42
N LEU A 100 5.00 5.46 3.17
CA LEU A 100 4.46 6.72 2.65
C LEU A 100 2.95 6.64 2.49
N THR A 101 2.43 5.55 1.92
CA THR A 101 0.99 5.30 1.78
C THR A 101 0.28 5.29 3.13
N THR A 102 0.90 4.71 4.16
CA THR A 102 0.35 4.73 5.53
C THR A 102 0.17 6.15 6.03
N LEU A 103 1.17 7.01 5.88
CA LEU A 103 1.08 8.40 6.32
C LEU A 103 0.07 9.17 5.49
N TYR A 104 0.04 8.97 4.17
CA TYR A 104 -0.92 9.61 3.28
C TYR A 104 -2.37 9.28 3.65
N ALA A 105 -2.64 8.00 3.96
CA ALA A 105 -3.95 7.54 4.37
C ALA A 105 -4.33 8.03 5.77
N LEU A 106 -3.41 7.98 6.76
CA LEU A 106 -3.70 8.43 8.12
C LEU A 106 -3.85 9.94 8.25
N ASP A 107 -3.07 10.72 7.48
CA ASP A 107 -3.20 12.19 7.38
C ASP A 107 -4.59 12.60 6.89
N THR A 108 -5.14 11.82 5.96
CA THR A 108 -6.38 12.17 5.26
C THR A 108 -7.61 11.58 5.94
N LEU A 109 -7.60 10.28 6.23
CA LEU A 109 -8.77 9.52 6.68
C LEU A 109 -8.84 9.44 8.21
N GLY A 110 -7.69 9.50 8.89
CA GLY A 110 -7.58 9.26 10.32
C GLY A 110 -7.59 7.77 10.70
N PRO A 111 -7.08 7.41 11.90
CA PRO A 111 -6.88 6.02 12.32
C PRO A 111 -8.17 5.23 12.58
N GLU A 112 -9.28 5.94 12.84
CA GLU A 112 -10.59 5.36 13.15
C GLU A 112 -11.52 5.28 11.94
N TYR A 113 -11.04 5.66 10.75
CA TYR A 113 -11.80 5.49 9.52
C TYR A 113 -12.22 4.02 9.33
N ARG A 114 -13.43 3.81 8.83
CA ARG A 114 -13.97 2.49 8.50
C ARG A 114 -14.54 2.50 7.10
N PHE A 115 -14.13 1.54 6.30
CA PHE A 115 -14.76 1.28 5.01
C PHE A 115 -16.16 0.73 5.24
N THR A 116 -17.08 1.04 4.32
CA THR A 116 -18.48 0.64 4.44
C THR A 116 -18.97 -0.01 3.16
N THR A 117 -19.37 -1.27 3.24
CA THR A 117 -20.05 -2.00 2.14
C THR A 117 -21.54 -2.02 2.43
N ARG A 118 -22.37 -1.71 1.42
CA ARG A 118 -23.82 -1.46 1.60
C ARG A 118 -24.67 -2.31 0.68
N LEU A 119 -25.84 -2.67 1.17
CA LEU A 119 -26.96 -3.11 0.35
C LEU A 119 -27.97 -1.97 0.27
N LEU A 120 -28.29 -1.56 -0.96
CA LEU A 120 -29.24 -0.49 -1.23
C LEU A 120 -30.44 -1.06 -1.98
N GLY A 121 -31.63 -0.55 -1.69
CA GLY A 121 -32.85 -0.86 -2.43
C GLY A 121 -33.33 0.34 -3.24
N THR A 122 -33.98 0.08 -4.37
CA THR A 122 -34.80 1.07 -5.08
C THR A 122 -36.29 0.71 -4.91
N GLY A 123 -37.16 1.71 -4.84
CA GLY A 123 -38.61 1.50 -4.68
C GLY A 123 -39.08 1.12 -3.27
N PRO A 124 -40.39 0.89 -3.06
CA PRO A 124 -40.96 0.66 -1.74
C PRO A 124 -40.76 -0.78 -1.23
N MET A 125 -40.86 -0.93 0.10
CA MET A 125 -40.96 -2.24 0.77
C MET A 125 -42.43 -2.58 1.03
N GLU A 126 -42.91 -3.70 0.46
CA GLU A 126 -44.29 -4.16 0.59
C GLU A 126 -44.34 -5.58 1.16
N GLY A 127 -44.69 -5.73 2.43
CA GLY A 127 -44.82 -7.07 3.05
C GLY A 127 -43.55 -7.93 2.98
N GLY A 128 -42.37 -7.30 3.03
CA GLY A 128 -41.06 -7.96 2.91
C GLY A 128 -40.50 -8.06 1.48
N LYS A 129 -41.27 -7.63 0.48
CA LYS A 129 -40.85 -7.55 -0.92
C LYS A 129 -40.29 -6.17 -1.23
N LEU A 130 -39.07 -6.12 -1.78
CA LEU A 130 -38.51 -4.91 -2.37
C LEU A 130 -39.08 -4.77 -3.78
N VAL A 131 -39.97 -3.80 -3.98
CA VAL A 131 -40.59 -3.50 -5.29
C VAL A 131 -39.66 -2.60 -6.10
N GLY A 132 -38.51 -3.17 -6.47
CA GLY A 132 -37.44 -2.52 -7.21
C GLY A 132 -36.16 -3.34 -7.13
N ASP A 133 -35.03 -2.69 -7.38
CA ASP A 133 -33.73 -3.31 -7.56
C ASP A 133 -32.94 -3.37 -6.24
N LEU A 134 -32.13 -4.40 -6.09
CA LEU A 134 -31.14 -4.51 -5.02
C LEU A 134 -29.75 -4.17 -5.57
N ILE A 135 -28.97 -3.37 -4.83
CA ILE A 135 -27.62 -2.96 -5.23
C ILE A 135 -26.63 -3.31 -4.13
N LEU A 136 -25.59 -4.09 -4.47
CA LEU A 136 -24.42 -4.29 -3.62
C LEU A 136 -23.36 -3.21 -3.94
N ALA A 137 -23.19 -2.25 -3.05
CA ALA A 137 -22.30 -1.10 -3.26
C ALA A 137 -21.04 -1.21 -2.39
N GLY A 138 -19.87 -1.29 -3.04
CA GLY A 138 -18.57 -1.35 -2.39
C GLY A 138 -18.06 0.04 -1.99
N GLY A 139 -17.55 0.16 -0.76
CA GLY A 139 -16.91 1.38 -0.26
C GLY A 139 -15.38 1.30 -0.19
N GLY A 140 -14.78 0.30 -0.83
CA GLY A 140 -13.33 0.10 -0.85
C GLY A 140 -12.77 -0.62 0.37
N ASP A 141 -13.49 -1.54 1.01
CA ASP A 141 -12.92 -2.33 2.12
C ASP A 141 -11.90 -3.36 1.59
N PRO A 142 -10.59 -3.25 1.85
CA PRO A 142 -9.59 -4.21 1.35
C PRO A 142 -9.49 -5.49 2.20
N ASP A 143 -10.16 -5.54 3.36
CA ASP A 143 -10.10 -6.62 4.35
C ASP A 143 -11.41 -7.41 4.41
N PHE A 144 -12.35 -7.11 3.51
CA PHE A 144 -13.65 -7.76 3.42
C PHE A 144 -13.53 -9.19 2.90
N ASP A 145 -14.06 -10.15 3.66
CA ASP A 145 -14.03 -11.57 3.33
C ASP A 145 -15.44 -12.17 3.14
N THR A 146 -15.50 -13.44 2.75
CA THR A 146 -16.78 -14.14 2.53
C THR A 146 -17.63 -14.27 3.78
N ASP A 147 -17.03 -14.31 4.97
CA ASP A 147 -17.78 -14.39 6.22
C ASP A 147 -18.49 -13.05 6.49
N ASN A 148 -17.80 -11.93 6.27
CA ASN A 148 -18.40 -10.60 6.34
C ASN A 148 -19.49 -10.39 5.28
N LEU A 149 -19.29 -10.93 4.08
CA LEU A 149 -20.33 -10.89 3.04
C LEU A 149 -21.56 -11.72 3.42
N GLY A 150 -21.36 -12.83 4.13
CA GLY A 150 -22.44 -13.63 4.72
C GLY A 150 -23.17 -12.92 5.86
N GLU A 151 -22.48 -12.08 6.65
CA GLU A 151 -23.12 -11.18 7.62
C GLU A 151 -23.98 -10.14 6.92
N LEU A 152 -23.53 -9.58 5.79
CA LEU A 152 -24.30 -8.64 4.99
C LEU A 152 -25.58 -9.28 4.42
N ALA A 153 -25.50 -10.55 3.96
CA ALA A 153 -26.66 -11.32 3.52
C ALA A 153 -27.65 -11.61 4.68
N ALA A 154 -27.14 -11.94 5.86
CA ALA A 154 -27.95 -12.07 7.07
C ALA A 154 -28.62 -10.74 7.44
N GLY A 155 -27.91 -9.63 7.30
CA GLY A 155 -28.43 -8.27 7.50
C GLY A 155 -29.57 -7.93 6.56
N LEU A 156 -29.48 -8.32 5.27
CA LEU A 156 -30.58 -8.15 4.31
C LEU A 156 -31.85 -8.88 4.78
N LYS A 157 -31.71 -10.12 5.24
CA LYS A 157 -32.82 -10.89 5.79
C LYS A 157 -33.38 -10.26 7.07
N ALA A 158 -32.52 -9.78 7.96
CA ALA A 158 -32.91 -9.10 9.19
C ALA A 158 -33.62 -7.77 8.95
N ALA A 159 -33.32 -7.09 7.83
CA ALA A 159 -34.06 -5.90 7.36
C ALA A 159 -35.48 -6.22 6.85
N GLY A 160 -35.90 -7.49 6.89
CA GLY A 160 -37.25 -7.92 6.52
C GLY A 160 -37.40 -8.27 5.03
N VAL A 161 -36.31 -8.22 4.25
CA VAL A 161 -36.37 -8.58 2.82
C VAL A 161 -36.54 -10.09 2.68
N THR A 162 -37.58 -10.49 1.95
CA THR A 162 -37.90 -11.87 1.59
C THR A 162 -37.87 -12.09 0.09
N GLU A 163 -38.08 -11.05 -0.70
CA GLU A 163 -38.12 -11.08 -2.17
C GLU A 163 -37.64 -9.75 -2.73
N VAL A 164 -36.96 -9.79 -3.88
CA VAL A 164 -36.60 -8.62 -4.70
C VAL A 164 -37.26 -8.81 -6.07
N THR A 165 -38.08 -7.86 -6.51
CA THR A 165 -38.78 -8.00 -7.81
C THR A 165 -38.02 -7.47 -9.00
N GLY A 166 -37.11 -6.52 -8.75
CA GLY A 166 -36.24 -5.95 -9.76
C GLY A 166 -34.97 -6.75 -9.91
N LYS A 167 -33.99 -6.10 -10.53
CA LYS A 167 -32.67 -6.68 -10.82
C LYS A 167 -31.77 -6.66 -9.59
N PHE A 168 -30.72 -7.45 -9.66
CA PHE A 168 -29.59 -7.37 -8.75
C PHE A 168 -28.41 -6.70 -9.43
N PHE A 169 -27.96 -5.58 -8.87
CA PHE A 169 -26.82 -4.81 -9.35
C PHE A 169 -25.65 -4.85 -8.36
N TYR A 170 -24.45 -4.58 -8.87
CA TYR A 170 -23.29 -4.24 -8.06
C TYR A 170 -22.64 -2.93 -8.49
N TYR A 171 -22.08 -2.21 -7.53
CA TYR A 171 -21.38 -0.95 -7.75
C TYR A 171 -19.95 -1.04 -7.17
N GLY A 172 -18.97 -1.10 -8.08
CA GLY A 172 -17.53 -1.11 -7.76
C GLY A 172 -16.82 0.22 -8.01
N HIS A 173 -17.51 1.25 -8.52
CA HIS A 173 -16.88 2.48 -9.02
C HIS A 173 -16.68 3.57 -7.95
N SER A 174 -16.75 3.23 -6.66
CA SER A 174 -16.31 4.16 -5.60
C SER A 174 -14.82 4.46 -5.68
N LEU A 175 -14.05 3.57 -6.33
CA LEU A 175 -12.64 3.72 -6.68
C LEU A 175 -12.45 3.34 -8.17
N PRO A 176 -11.39 3.83 -8.84
CA PRO A 176 -11.06 3.38 -10.19
C PRO A 176 -10.73 1.89 -10.19
N GLU A 177 -11.16 1.20 -11.24
CA GLU A 177 -10.89 -0.23 -11.41
C GLU A 177 -9.60 -0.49 -12.19
N ALA A 178 -8.87 -1.53 -11.79
CA ALA A 178 -7.72 -2.03 -12.54
C ALA A 178 -7.78 -3.57 -12.58
N ARG A 179 -7.40 -4.19 -13.70
CA ARG A 179 -7.35 -5.66 -13.82
C ARG A 179 -6.15 -6.26 -13.10
N LEU A 180 -5.13 -5.46 -12.87
CA LEU A 180 -3.87 -5.82 -12.25
C LEU A 180 -3.25 -4.55 -11.64
N ILE A 181 -2.37 -4.72 -10.66
CA ILE A 181 -1.56 -3.63 -10.12
C ILE A 181 -0.38 -3.39 -11.08
N ASP A 182 0.32 -4.45 -11.47
CA ASP A 182 1.50 -4.39 -12.33
C ASP A 182 1.46 -5.44 -13.47
N ILE A 183 1.52 -4.99 -14.73
CA ILE A 183 1.47 -5.86 -15.92
C ILE A 183 2.73 -6.70 -16.08
N GLU A 184 3.82 -6.29 -15.43
CA GLU A 184 5.10 -6.95 -15.46
C GLU A 184 5.19 -8.19 -14.55
N GLN A 185 4.15 -8.47 -13.77
CA GLN A 185 4.10 -9.65 -12.91
C GLN A 185 3.47 -10.86 -13.60
N PRO A 186 3.92 -12.09 -13.29
CA PRO A 186 3.28 -13.29 -13.83
C PRO A 186 1.79 -13.34 -13.47
N ALA A 187 0.93 -13.69 -14.42
CA ALA A 187 -0.51 -13.57 -14.25
C ALA A 187 -1.05 -14.28 -13.00
N HIS A 188 -0.51 -15.43 -12.60
CA HIS A 188 -1.03 -16.25 -11.50
C HIS A 188 -0.61 -15.81 -10.10
N VAL A 189 0.17 -14.74 -9.94
CA VAL A 189 0.65 -14.32 -8.62
C VAL A 189 -0.43 -13.58 -7.85
N ALA A 190 -0.79 -14.13 -6.69
CA ALA A 190 -1.91 -13.65 -5.89
C ALA A 190 -1.69 -12.25 -5.26
N TYR A 191 -0.45 -11.75 -5.27
CA TYR A 191 -0.11 -10.40 -4.79
C TYR A 191 -0.33 -9.31 -5.85
N ASN A 192 -0.76 -9.67 -7.06
CA ASN A 192 -1.09 -8.77 -8.16
C ASN A 192 -2.55 -8.97 -8.64
N PRO A 193 -3.56 -8.84 -7.75
CA PRO A 193 -4.96 -9.00 -8.14
C PRO A 193 -5.50 -7.77 -8.89
N GLY A 194 -6.74 -7.85 -9.35
CA GLY A 194 -7.50 -6.65 -9.74
C GLY A 194 -7.83 -5.77 -8.54
N VAL A 195 -8.18 -4.51 -8.81
CA VAL A 195 -8.53 -3.48 -7.84
C VAL A 195 -9.91 -2.92 -8.20
N SER A 196 -10.77 -2.72 -7.20
CA SER A 196 -12.09 -2.12 -7.35
C SER A 196 -12.55 -1.52 -6.01
N GLY A 197 -13.63 -0.74 -6.03
CA GLY A 197 -14.35 -0.32 -4.82
C GLY A 197 -15.07 -1.47 -4.11
N LEU A 198 -15.26 -2.62 -4.78
CA LEU A 198 -15.83 -3.82 -4.18
C LEU A 198 -14.80 -4.96 -4.23
N ASN A 199 -14.34 -5.40 -3.06
CA ASN A 199 -13.25 -6.36 -2.91
C ASN A 199 -13.71 -7.54 -2.05
N LEU A 200 -13.13 -8.73 -2.28
CA LEU A 200 -13.45 -9.93 -1.51
C LEU A 200 -12.24 -10.85 -1.39
N ASN A 201 -11.91 -11.30 -0.17
CA ASN A 201 -10.80 -12.25 0.09
C ASN A 201 -9.44 -11.77 -0.45
N TYR A 202 -9.19 -10.46 -0.35
CA TYR A 202 -8.06 -9.78 -0.97
C TYR A 202 -8.01 -9.92 -2.51
N ASN A 203 -9.17 -10.04 -3.14
CA ASN A 203 -9.37 -10.25 -4.58
C ASN A 203 -8.69 -11.52 -5.10
N ARG A 204 -8.89 -12.61 -4.35
CA ARG A 204 -8.34 -13.92 -4.68
C ARG A 204 -9.42 -14.98 -4.61
N VAL A 205 -9.28 -15.98 -5.47
CA VAL A 205 -10.09 -17.20 -5.53
C VAL A 205 -9.23 -18.40 -5.15
N HIS A 206 -9.80 -19.35 -4.42
CA HIS A 206 -9.10 -20.53 -3.97
C HIS A 206 -9.22 -21.66 -5.00
N PHE A 207 -8.12 -21.98 -5.67
CA PHE A 207 -7.99 -23.14 -6.54
C PHE A 207 -7.51 -24.35 -5.73
N GLU A 208 -8.23 -25.47 -5.77
CA GLU A 208 -7.87 -26.73 -5.11
C GLU A 208 -7.86 -27.86 -6.14
N TRP A 209 -6.92 -28.80 -5.98
CA TRP A 209 -6.88 -30.06 -6.74
C TRP A 209 -6.73 -31.26 -5.80
N LYS A 210 -7.49 -32.31 -6.09
CA LYS A 210 -7.48 -33.56 -5.32
C LYS A 210 -7.48 -34.78 -6.23
N LYS A 211 -6.80 -35.85 -5.82
CA LYS A 211 -6.77 -37.08 -6.61
C LYS A 211 -7.99 -37.96 -6.27
N VAL A 212 -8.90 -38.12 -7.23
CA VAL A 212 -10.13 -38.92 -7.10
C VAL A 212 -10.14 -39.98 -8.19
N ALA A 213 -10.19 -41.26 -7.80
CA ALA A 213 -10.18 -42.40 -8.73
C ALA A 213 -9.07 -42.33 -9.81
N GLY A 214 -7.88 -41.88 -9.42
CA GLY A 214 -6.72 -41.78 -10.31
C GLY A 214 -6.66 -40.53 -11.19
N LYS A 215 -7.69 -39.66 -11.17
CA LYS A 215 -7.76 -38.39 -11.92
C LYS A 215 -7.75 -37.19 -10.99
N TRP A 216 -7.38 -36.03 -11.51
CA TRP A 216 -7.48 -34.76 -10.76
C TRP A 216 -8.91 -34.22 -10.82
N ALA A 217 -9.52 -34.05 -9.65
CA ALA A 217 -10.68 -33.21 -9.46
C ALA A 217 -10.21 -31.81 -9.06
N ILE A 218 -10.73 -30.77 -9.71
CA ILE A 218 -10.36 -29.38 -9.48
C ILE A 218 -11.57 -28.54 -9.07
N THR A 219 -11.37 -27.56 -8.18
CA THR A 219 -12.42 -26.64 -7.73
C THR A 219 -11.90 -25.21 -7.63
N MET A 220 -12.80 -24.24 -7.82
CA MET A 220 -12.59 -22.81 -7.61
C MET A 220 -13.68 -22.31 -6.66
N ASP A 221 -13.29 -21.78 -5.50
CA ASP A 221 -14.26 -21.30 -4.50
C ASP A 221 -13.77 -20.06 -3.75
N ALA A 222 -14.73 -19.33 -3.18
CA ALA A 222 -14.49 -18.12 -2.39
C ALA A 222 -14.54 -18.43 -0.89
N ARG A 223 -13.72 -19.37 -0.41
CA ARG A 223 -13.74 -19.77 1.00
C ARG A 223 -13.28 -18.69 1.98
N ALA A 224 -13.96 -18.63 3.12
CA ALA A 224 -13.50 -18.04 4.36
C ALA A 224 -13.65 -19.06 5.51
N GLY A 225 -13.75 -18.61 6.75
CA GLY A 225 -13.85 -19.50 7.91
C GLY A 225 -15.17 -20.28 7.97
N LYS A 226 -16.30 -19.61 7.69
CA LYS A 226 -17.65 -20.18 7.79
C LYS A 226 -18.23 -20.61 6.44
N TYR A 227 -18.02 -19.82 5.39
CA TYR A 227 -18.62 -20.10 4.08
C TYR A 227 -17.60 -20.50 3.01
N ARG A 228 -18.05 -21.33 2.07
CA ARG A 228 -17.27 -21.79 0.89
C ARG A 228 -18.17 -21.92 -0.34
N PRO A 229 -18.63 -20.80 -0.92
CA PRO A 229 -19.39 -20.82 -2.15
C PRO A 229 -18.48 -21.09 -3.34
N ASP A 230 -18.92 -21.97 -4.24
CA ASP A 230 -18.30 -22.18 -5.55
C ASP A 230 -18.40 -20.90 -6.39
N VAL A 231 -17.45 -20.69 -7.30
CA VAL A 231 -17.46 -19.53 -8.20
C VAL A 231 -17.28 -19.93 -9.65
N THR A 232 -17.88 -19.14 -10.53
CA THR A 232 -17.84 -19.33 -11.98
C THR A 232 -17.19 -18.16 -12.70
N ILE A 233 -17.15 -16.96 -12.11
CA ILE A 233 -16.44 -15.79 -12.66
C ILE A 233 -14.95 -16.08 -12.93
N ALA A 234 -14.38 -17.03 -12.18
CA ALA A 234 -13.04 -17.54 -12.38
C ALA A 234 -13.09 -19.07 -12.48
N SER A 235 -12.59 -19.61 -13.59
CA SER A 235 -12.59 -21.04 -13.87
C SER A 235 -11.17 -21.59 -14.03
N MET A 236 -11.02 -22.90 -13.83
CA MET A 236 -9.76 -23.61 -14.01
C MET A 236 -9.96 -24.82 -14.91
N ALA A 237 -9.02 -25.05 -15.82
CA ALA A 237 -8.92 -26.27 -16.61
C ALA A 237 -7.53 -26.92 -16.53
N LEU A 238 -7.47 -28.24 -16.64
CA LEU A 238 -6.23 -28.98 -16.78
C LEU A 238 -5.71 -28.87 -18.23
N ALA A 239 -4.42 -28.67 -18.38
CA ALA A 239 -3.75 -28.65 -19.68
C ALA A 239 -2.62 -29.69 -19.72
N ASP A 240 -2.61 -30.51 -20.77
CA ASP A 240 -1.51 -31.44 -21.05
C ASP A 240 -0.32 -30.65 -21.65
N ARG A 241 0.55 -30.16 -20.77
CA ARG A 241 1.80 -29.47 -21.11
C ARG A 241 2.81 -29.55 -19.98
N THR A 242 4.05 -29.23 -20.28
CA THR A 242 5.15 -29.12 -19.31
C THR A 242 5.38 -27.68 -18.82
N GLY A 243 4.92 -26.69 -19.57
CA GLY A 243 4.97 -25.28 -19.22
C GLY A 243 4.23 -24.41 -20.25
N PRO A 244 3.88 -23.15 -19.92
CA PRO A 244 3.96 -22.52 -18.59
C PRO A 244 3.04 -23.21 -17.58
N ILE A 245 3.35 -23.11 -16.27
CA ILE A 245 2.54 -23.81 -15.24
C ILE A 245 1.10 -23.30 -15.26
N PHE A 246 0.92 -21.98 -15.21
CA PHE A 246 -0.40 -21.35 -15.32
C PHE A 246 -0.49 -20.52 -16.60
N THR A 247 -1.67 -20.49 -17.22
CA THR A 247 -2.03 -19.46 -18.20
C THR A 247 -3.30 -18.78 -17.77
N TYR A 248 -3.51 -17.57 -18.29
CA TYR A 248 -4.69 -16.75 -18.06
C TYR A 248 -5.21 -16.23 -19.39
N ASN A 249 -6.53 -16.23 -19.57
CA ASN A 249 -7.23 -15.49 -20.61
C ASN A 249 -8.42 -14.77 -20.00
N ASP A 250 -8.70 -13.55 -20.47
CA ASP A 250 -10.00 -12.91 -20.28
C ASP A 250 -10.92 -13.37 -21.42
N ARG A 251 -12.00 -14.07 -21.10
CA ARG A 251 -12.98 -14.49 -22.10
C ARG A 251 -14.39 -14.23 -21.59
N ASN A 252 -15.17 -13.50 -22.38
CA ASN A 252 -16.58 -13.20 -22.09
C ASN A 252 -16.80 -12.63 -20.67
N GLY A 253 -15.87 -11.84 -20.16
CA GLY A 253 -15.96 -11.26 -18.82
C GLY A 253 -15.65 -12.23 -17.67
N HIS A 254 -14.98 -13.36 -17.96
CA HIS A 254 -14.57 -14.37 -16.98
C HIS A 254 -13.05 -14.55 -17.00
N ASP A 255 -12.49 -14.88 -15.84
CA ASP A 255 -11.10 -15.27 -15.68
C ASP A 255 -10.94 -16.75 -16.02
N GLU A 256 -10.39 -17.06 -17.20
CA GLU A 256 -10.10 -18.43 -17.61
C GLU A 256 -8.66 -18.80 -17.30
N TRP A 257 -8.48 -19.68 -16.32
CA TRP A 257 -7.17 -20.21 -15.96
C TRP A 257 -6.97 -21.62 -16.52
N THR A 258 -5.74 -21.94 -16.88
CA THR A 258 -5.35 -23.35 -17.05
C THR A 258 -4.10 -23.66 -16.24
N VAL A 259 -4.01 -24.88 -15.74
CA VAL A 259 -2.84 -25.40 -15.03
C VAL A 259 -2.24 -26.60 -15.78
N ALA A 260 -0.92 -26.61 -15.92
CA ALA A 260 -0.19 -27.76 -16.46
C ALA A 260 -0.40 -28.96 -15.53
N GLU A 261 -0.98 -30.05 -16.04
CA GLU A 261 -1.30 -31.23 -15.24
C GLU A 261 -0.03 -31.84 -14.60
N SER A 262 1.09 -31.81 -15.34
CA SER A 262 2.40 -32.25 -14.87
C SER A 262 2.92 -31.47 -13.64
N ALA A 263 2.41 -30.26 -13.40
CA ALA A 263 2.81 -29.40 -12.28
C ALA A 263 2.01 -29.62 -10.98
N LEU A 264 0.90 -30.38 -11.03
CA LEU A 264 0.09 -30.70 -9.85
C LEU A 264 0.77 -31.73 -8.92
N GLY A 265 1.83 -32.38 -9.40
CA GLY A 265 2.64 -33.33 -8.62
C GLY A 265 1.91 -34.64 -8.37
N THR A 266 2.06 -35.20 -7.17
CA THR A 266 1.48 -36.51 -6.80
C THR A 266 0.51 -36.43 -5.62
N ALA A 267 0.35 -35.26 -5.01
CA ALA A 267 -0.45 -35.04 -3.81
C ALA A 267 -1.50 -33.95 -4.05
N ASP A 268 -2.55 -33.99 -3.23
CA ASP A 268 -3.55 -32.92 -3.16
C ASP A 268 -2.87 -31.59 -2.84
N GLY A 269 -3.47 -30.51 -3.32
CA GLY A 269 -2.92 -29.19 -3.07
C GLY A 269 -3.90 -28.07 -3.39
N ALA A 270 -3.43 -26.85 -3.13
CA ALA A 270 -4.22 -25.65 -3.31
C ALA A 270 -3.34 -24.45 -3.58
N ARG A 271 -3.93 -23.44 -4.21
CA ARG A 271 -3.31 -22.15 -4.47
C ARG A 271 -4.37 -21.05 -4.53
N TRP A 272 -4.06 -19.90 -3.95
CA TRP A 272 -4.83 -18.68 -4.22
C TRP A 272 -4.39 -18.09 -5.55
N LEU A 273 -5.35 -17.80 -6.42
CA LEU A 273 -5.14 -17.11 -7.70
C LEU A 273 -5.77 -15.71 -7.65
N PRO A 274 -5.19 -14.72 -8.33
CA PRO A 274 -5.78 -13.39 -8.40
C PRO A 274 -7.08 -13.41 -9.20
N VAL A 275 -8.05 -12.59 -8.77
CA VAL A 275 -9.27 -12.29 -9.52
C VAL A 275 -9.07 -10.95 -10.24
N ARG A 276 -9.39 -10.88 -11.53
CA ARG A 276 -9.25 -9.67 -12.37
C ARG A 276 -10.51 -8.80 -12.37
N ARG A 277 -11.65 -9.37 -11.94
CA ARG A 277 -12.96 -8.71 -11.88
C ARG A 277 -13.57 -8.80 -10.48
N PRO A 278 -12.93 -8.16 -9.47
CA PRO A 278 -13.29 -8.36 -8.07
C PRO A 278 -14.72 -7.93 -7.72
N ALA A 279 -15.27 -6.89 -8.35
CA ALA A 279 -16.65 -6.47 -8.10
C ALA A 279 -17.67 -7.53 -8.54
N ALA A 280 -17.55 -8.04 -9.77
CA ALA A 280 -18.39 -9.12 -10.28
C ALA A 280 -18.25 -10.40 -9.45
N TYR A 281 -17.03 -10.76 -9.05
CA TYR A 281 -16.75 -11.88 -8.15
C TYR A 281 -17.46 -11.74 -6.79
N THR A 282 -17.39 -10.55 -6.20
CA THR A 282 -18.06 -10.30 -4.92
C THR A 282 -19.59 -10.41 -5.06
N ALA A 283 -20.15 -9.90 -6.17
CA ALA A 283 -21.57 -9.96 -6.45
C ALA A 283 -22.07 -11.41 -6.68
N GLU A 284 -21.34 -12.23 -7.43
CA GLU A 284 -21.63 -13.65 -7.62
C GLU A 284 -21.69 -14.40 -6.27
N VAL A 285 -20.67 -14.18 -5.44
CA VAL A 285 -20.60 -14.81 -4.11
C VAL A 285 -21.77 -14.35 -3.23
N PHE A 286 -22.10 -13.05 -3.25
CA PHE A 286 -23.24 -12.52 -2.52
C PHE A 286 -24.56 -13.14 -2.98
N GLN A 287 -24.76 -13.31 -4.29
CA GLN A 287 -25.95 -13.94 -4.86
C GLN A 287 -26.17 -15.35 -4.27
N THR A 288 -25.09 -16.13 -4.16
CA THR A 288 -25.12 -17.47 -3.56
C THR A 288 -25.45 -17.42 -2.07
N LEU A 289 -24.85 -16.49 -1.33
CA LEU A 289 -25.10 -16.33 0.11
C LEU A 289 -26.52 -15.83 0.39
N ALA A 290 -27.05 -14.88 -0.38
CA ALA A 290 -28.43 -14.39 -0.28
C ALA A 290 -29.44 -15.54 -0.51
N ARG A 291 -29.17 -16.41 -1.48
CA ARG A 291 -29.99 -17.62 -1.73
C ARG A 291 -30.00 -18.55 -0.52
N ALA A 292 -28.90 -18.70 0.19
CA ALA A 292 -28.84 -19.50 1.43
C ALA A 292 -29.73 -18.92 2.55
N TYR A 293 -30.05 -17.62 2.51
CA TYR A 293 -31.03 -16.97 3.40
C TYR A 293 -32.45 -16.91 2.81
N GLY A 294 -32.70 -17.62 1.71
CA GLY A 294 -34.00 -17.71 1.04
C GLY A 294 -34.36 -16.51 0.16
N ILE A 295 -33.39 -15.64 -0.17
CA ILE A 295 -33.58 -14.48 -1.04
C ILE A 295 -32.96 -14.82 -2.39
N VAL A 296 -33.79 -15.11 -3.39
CA VAL A 296 -33.34 -15.42 -4.75
C VAL A 296 -33.12 -14.11 -5.51
N LEU A 297 -31.94 -13.95 -6.10
CA LEU A 297 -31.54 -12.79 -6.87
C LEU A 297 -31.19 -13.19 -8.29
N ASP A 298 -31.48 -12.31 -9.25
CA ASP A 298 -31.06 -12.43 -10.64
C ASP A 298 -29.53 -12.40 -10.79
N THR A 299 -29.06 -12.71 -12.01
CA THR A 299 -27.63 -12.61 -12.34
C THR A 299 -27.16 -11.16 -12.11
N PRO A 300 -26.05 -10.95 -11.38
CA PRO A 300 -25.58 -9.59 -11.06
C PRO A 300 -25.20 -8.79 -12.32
N GLU A 301 -25.71 -7.57 -12.40
CA GLU A 301 -25.35 -6.58 -13.44
C GLU A 301 -24.52 -5.43 -12.85
N GLU A 302 -23.55 -4.92 -13.60
CA GLU A 302 -22.75 -3.77 -13.17
C GLU A 302 -23.60 -2.49 -13.25
N MET A 303 -23.49 -1.65 -12.21
CA MET A 303 -24.09 -0.33 -12.16
C MET A 303 -23.00 0.73 -12.07
N ARG A 304 -23.02 1.69 -13.01
CA ARG A 304 -22.03 2.77 -13.10
C ARG A 304 -22.21 3.86 -12.05
N ASP A 305 -23.46 4.24 -11.80
CA ASP A 305 -23.84 5.33 -10.92
C ASP A 305 -24.94 4.87 -9.96
N LEU A 306 -24.83 5.26 -8.69
CA LEU A 306 -25.85 4.93 -7.70
C LEU A 306 -27.08 5.85 -7.86
N PRO A 307 -28.31 5.30 -7.83
CA PRO A 307 -29.53 6.11 -7.85
C PRO A 307 -29.61 7.03 -6.63
N VAL A 308 -30.08 8.27 -6.85
CA VAL A 308 -30.18 9.30 -5.80
C VAL A 308 -31.24 8.93 -4.75
N ASP A 309 -32.25 8.16 -5.15
CA ASP A 309 -33.37 7.71 -4.32
C ASP A 309 -33.15 6.32 -3.70
N ALA A 310 -31.98 5.70 -3.90
CA ALA A 310 -31.65 4.43 -3.29
C ALA A 310 -31.51 4.58 -1.76
N PHE A 311 -32.14 3.69 -0.99
CA PHE A 311 -32.08 3.68 0.47
C PHE A 311 -31.33 2.45 0.99
N GLN A 312 -30.66 2.60 2.14
CA GLN A 312 -29.85 1.51 2.69
C GLN A 312 -30.72 0.48 3.40
N LEU A 313 -30.59 -0.78 3.00
CA LEU A 313 -31.23 -1.95 3.61
C LEU A 313 -30.34 -2.57 4.69
N ALA A 314 -29.05 -2.70 4.40
CA ALA A 314 -28.05 -3.22 5.34
C ALA A 314 -26.67 -2.64 5.02
N SER A 315 -25.75 -2.72 5.98
CA SER A 315 -24.35 -2.35 5.77
C SER A 315 -23.43 -3.16 6.66
N TYR A 316 -22.17 -3.24 6.23
CA TYR A 316 -21.06 -3.78 6.99
C TYR A 316 -19.98 -2.70 7.08
N GLN A 317 -19.38 -2.53 8.26
CA GLN A 317 -18.26 -1.62 8.50
C GLN A 317 -17.00 -2.40 8.82
N SER A 318 -15.90 -2.04 8.15
CA SER A 318 -14.59 -2.65 8.38
C SER A 318 -14.09 -2.42 9.81
N ARG A 319 -13.01 -3.13 10.18
CA ARG A 319 -12.18 -2.74 11.34
C ARG A 319 -11.61 -1.32 11.16
N PRO A 320 -11.19 -0.62 12.23
CA PRO A 320 -10.55 0.69 12.11
C PRO A 320 -9.33 0.63 11.19
N LEU A 321 -9.11 1.70 10.41
CA LEU A 321 -8.01 1.81 9.45
C LEU A 321 -6.65 1.52 10.09
N SER A 322 -6.42 1.93 11.34
CA SER A 322 -5.18 1.63 12.06
C SER A 322 -4.89 0.12 12.19
N LYS A 323 -5.92 -0.72 12.35
CA LYS A 323 -5.79 -2.19 12.40
C LYS A 323 -5.49 -2.77 11.02
N VAL A 324 -6.21 -2.30 10.00
CA VAL A 324 -6.02 -2.69 8.59
C VAL A 324 -4.59 -2.35 8.14
N ILE A 325 -4.11 -1.13 8.43
CA ILE A 325 -2.75 -0.68 8.12
C ILE A 325 -1.71 -1.51 8.88
N LYS A 326 -1.92 -1.81 10.16
CA LYS A 326 -0.98 -2.61 10.94
C LYS A 326 -0.76 -3.99 10.31
N GLU A 327 -1.84 -4.65 9.89
CA GLU A 327 -1.75 -5.93 9.19
C GLU A 327 -1.16 -5.80 7.79
N MET A 328 -1.50 -4.73 7.05
CA MET A 328 -0.86 -4.42 5.77
C MET A 328 0.66 -4.27 5.92
N LEU A 329 1.15 -3.56 6.93
CA LEU A 329 2.59 -3.39 7.14
C LEU A 329 3.25 -4.71 7.56
N TYR A 330 2.55 -5.54 8.34
CA TYR A 330 3.03 -6.83 8.83
C TYR A 330 3.14 -7.88 7.71
N TYR A 331 2.04 -8.11 6.98
CA TYR A 331 1.91 -9.08 5.89
C TYR A 331 2.29 -8.52 4.51
N SER A 332 2.49 -7.20 4.40
CA SER A 332 2.89 -6.50 3.18
C SER A 332 1.88 -6.64 2.03
N THR A 333 0.58 -6.55 2.32
CA THR A 333 -0.49 -6.72 1.33
C THR A 333 -0.53 -5.58 0.31
N ASN A 334 -0.42 -5.89 -0.98
CA ASN A 334 -0.39 -4.88 -2.04
C ASN A 334 -1.76 -4.26 -2.29
N LEU A 335 -2.81 -5.08 -2.44
CA LEU A 335 -4.18 -4.61 -2.62
C LEU A 335 -4.58 -3.61 -1.54
N THR A 336 -4.28 -3.90 -0.27
CA THR A 336 -4.60 -2.98 0.83
C THR A 336 -3.92 -1.63 0.64
N ALA A 337 -2.66 -1.59 0.21
CA ALA A 337 -1.96 -0.33 -0.03
C ALA A 337 -2.62 0.47 -1.17
N GLU A 338 -2.96 -0.18 -2.28
CA GLU A 338 -3.65 0.49 -3.40
C GLU A 338 -5.00 1.06 -2.97
N ILE A 339 -5.81 0.25 -2.26
CA ILE A 339 -7.14 0.65 -1.83
C ILE A 339 -7.11 1.81 -0.83
N ILE A 340 -6.27 1.75 0.21
CA ILE A 340 -6.20 2.86 1.19
C ILE A 340 -5.63 4.14 0.55
N GLY A 341 -4.69 3.99 -0.38
CA GLY A 341 -4.07 5.11 -1.10
C GLY A 341 -5.06 5.79 -2.06
N LEU A 342 -5.78 5.00 -2.85
CA LEU A 342 -6.88 5.47 -3.70
C LEU A 342 -7.97 6.17 -2.89
N THR A 343 -8.40 5.56 -1.79
CA THR A 343 -9.42 6.13 -0.90
C THR A 343 -8.97 7.47 -0.33
N ALA A 344 -7.70 7.58 0.08
CA ALA A 344 -7.13 8.83 0.53
C ALA A 344 -7.10 9.88 -0.59
N SER A 345 -6.72 9.53 -1.82
CA SER A 345 -6.78 10.47 -2.96
C SER A 345 -8.20 10.99 -3.21
N VAL A 346 -9.19 10.10 -3.24
CA VAL A 346 -10.61 10.48 -3.41
C VAL A 346 -11.07 11.40 -2.28
N ALA A 347 -10.74 11.07 -1.02
CA ALA A 347 -11.08 11.90 0.14
C ALA A 347 -10.41 13.29 0.12
N ARG A 348 -9.27 13.45 -0.57
CA ARG A 348 -8.61 14.74 -0.79
C ARG A 348 -9.17 15.52 -1.99
N GLY A 349 -10.23 15.03 -2.64
CA GLY A 349 -10.85 15.65 -3.80
C GLY A 349 -10.15 15.37 -5.12
N VAL A 350 -9.24 14.39 -5.17
CA VAL A 350 -8.67 13.91 -6.43
C VAL A 350 -9.68 12.95 -7.06
N ALA A 351 -9.89 13.06 -8.38
CA ALA A 351 -10.66 12.09 -9.15
C ALA A 351 -9.69 11.21 -9.97
N PRO A 352 -8.97 10.25 -9.33
CA PRO A 352 -7.98 9.44 -10.03
C PRO A 352 -8.67 8.53 -11.05
N THR A 353 -8.13 8.46 -12.26
CA THR A 353 -8.60 7.53 -13.31
C THR A 353 -7.79 6.24 -13.34
N SER A 354 -6.66 6.20 -12.63
CA SER A 354 -5.76 5.05 -12.54
C SER A 354 -5.06 4.98 -11.18
N LEU A 355 -4.41 3.84 -10.89
CA LEU A 355 -3.50 3.69 -9.73
C LEU A 355 -2.37 4.73 -9.77
N ARG A 356 -1.83 4.97 -10.96
CA ARG A 356 -0.72 5.90 -11.19
C ARG A 356 -1.11 7.35 -10.91
N ASP A 357 -2.32 7.77 -11.27
CA ASP A 357 -2.80 9.12 -10.95
C ASP A 357 -2.87 9.35 -9.43
N SER A 358 -3.34 8.34 -8.70
CA SER A 358 -3.43 8.40 -7.25
C SER A 358 -2.06 8.35 -6.57
N ALA A 359 -1.13 7.54 -7.06
CA ALA A 359 0.25 7.51 -6.56
C ALA A 359 1.02 8.83 -6.85
N GLN A 360 0.74 9.48 -7.97
CA GLN A 360 1.25 10.81 -8.27
C GLN A 360 0.69 11.85 -7.29
N ALA A 361 -0.61 11.80 -6.97
CA ALA A 361 -1.20 12.67 -5.94
C ALA A 361 -0.56 12.45 -4.56
N MET A 362 -0.26 11.20 -4.18
CA MET A 362 0.52 10.90 -2.97
C MET A 362 1.93 11.49 -3.04
N SER A 363 2.60 11.43 -4.20
CA SER A 363 3.93 12.00 -4.39
C SER A 363 3.93 13.52 -4.24
N VAL A 364 2.95 14.21 -4.84
CA VAL A 364 2.77 15.66 -4.70
C VAL A 364 2.52 16.04 -3.24
N TRP A 365 1.64 15.30 -2.56
CA TRP A 365 1.41 15.48 -1.12
C TRP A 365 2.68 15.30 -0.31
N ALA A 366 3.47 14.26 -0.58
CA ALA A 366 4.70 13.97 0.16
C ALA A 366 5.73 15.11 0.04
N LYS A 367 5.88 15.67 -1.17
CA LYS A 367 6.74 16.84 -1.42
C LYS A 367 6.27 18.06 -0.63
N GLN A 368 4.96 18.28 -0.53
CA GLN A 368 4.39 19.41 0.22
C GLN A 368 4.46 19.21 1.75
N ALA A 369 4.15 17.99 2.22
CA ALA A 369 4.05 17.68 3.64
C ALA A 369 5.41 17.57 4.32
N PHE A 370 6.42 17.04 3.62
CA PHE A 370 7.74 16.76 4.20
C PHE A 370 8.90 17.45 3.48
N GLY A 371 8.65 18.21 2.41
CA GLY A 371 9.72 18.87 1.63
C GLY A 371 10.58 17.91 0.81
N LEU A 372 10.05 16.72 0.49
CA LEU A 372 10.80 15.71 -0.28
C LEU A 372 11.11 16.21 -1.69
N THR A 373 12.25 15.83 -2.26
CA THR A 373 12.64 16.28 -3.61
C THR A 373 12.71 15.12 -4.61
N GLU A 374 13.17 13.96 -4.18
CA GLU A 374 13.47 12.78 -4.98
C GLU A 374 12.44 11.66 -4.75
N VAL A 375 11.15 12.00 -4.78
CA VAL A 375 10.03 11.05 -4.69
C VAL A 375 9.16 11.08 -5.95
N SER A 376 8.89 9.90 -6.50
CA SER A 376 8.00 9.66 -7.65
C SER A 376 7.41 8.26 -7.55
N MET A 377 6.20 8.16 -7.00
CA MET A 377 5.47 6.92 -6.86
C MET A 377 4.53 6.72 -8.05
N VAL A 378 4.44 5.48 -8.53
CA VAL A 378 3.52 5.09 -9.61
C VAL A 378 2.41 4.14 -9.14
N ASP A 379 2.57 3.61 -7.92
CA ASP A 379 1.59 2.81 -7.20
C ASP A 379 1.72 3.09 -5.69
N HIS A 380 0.80 2.56 -4.88
CA HIS A 380 0.86 2.69 -3.42
C HIS A 380 1.60 1.52 -2.76
N SER A 381 1.64 0.36 -3.41
CA SER A 381 2.25 -0.83 -2.84
C SER A 381 3.76 -0.90 -3.04
N GLY A 382 4.32 -0.18 -4.02
CA GLY A 382 5.70 -0.33 -4.47
C GLY A 382 5.94 -1.68 -5.16
N LEU A 383 4.94 -2.20 -5.87
CA LEU A 383 5.05 -3.39 -6.70
C LEU A 383 5.66 -3.06 -8.06
N GLU A 384 5.23 -1.95 -8.65
CA GLU A 384 5.80 -1.38 -9.86
C GLU A 384 7.19 -0.81 -9.57
N ASP A 385 8.19 -1.50 -10.06
CA ASP A 385 9.01 -1.00 -11.15
C ASP A 385 9.56 0.42 -11.00
N ASP A 386 8.73 1.34 -11.47
CA ASP A 386 9.04 2.75 -11.74
C ASP A 386 8.95 3.64 -10.51
N SER A 387 8.39 3.14 -9.40
CA SER A 387 8.35 3.90 -8.15
C SER A 387 9.79 4.22 -7.71
N ARG A 388 10.05 5.47 -7.30
CA ARG A 388 11.38 5.97 -6.95
C ARG A 388 11.30 6.82 -5.68
N ILE A 389 12.21 6.56 -4.75
CA ILE A 389 12.43 7.44 -3.60
C ILE A 389 13.90 7.40 -3.16
N SER A 390 14.45 8.54 -2.75
CA SER A 390 15.79 8.59 -2.16
C SER A 390 15.78 8.14 -0.68
N THR A 391 16.91 7.66 -0.17
CA THR A 391 16.99 7.31 1.25
C THR A 391 17.07 8.54 2.15
N ALA A 392 17.60 9.66 1.65
CA ALA A 392 17.53 10.96 2.30
C ALA A 392 16.07 11.42 2.52
N ASP A 393 15.22 11.28 1.50
CA ASP A 393 13.79 11.62 1.63
C ASP A 393 13.07 10.68 2.60
N LEU A 394 13.36 9.37 2.54
CA LEU A 394 12.79 8.40 3.47
C LEU A 394 13.12 8.75 4.92
N VAL A 395 14.38 9.03 5.25
CA VAL A 395 14.73 9.38 6.64
C VAL A 395 14.20 10.75 7.05
N THR A 396 14.09 11.70 6.13
CA THR A 396 13.45 13.00 6.37
C THR A 396 11.98 12.81 6.76
N MET A 397 11.23 12.02 5.98
CA MET A 397 9.85 11.66 6.29
C MET A 397 9.75 10.90 7.62
N LEU A 398 10.58 9.87 7.84
CA LEU A 398 10.55 9.04 9.05
C LEU A 398 10.92 9.81 10.32
N ALA A 399 11.79 10.82 10.23
CA ALA A 399 12.17 11.67 11.35
C ALA A 399 11.08 12.70 11.72
N SER A 400 10.10 12.95 10.84
CA SER A 400 8.99 13.85 11.14
C SER A 400 8.18 13.40 12.36
N ARG A 401 7.62 14.38 13.11
CA ARG A 401 6.76 14.09 14.26
C ARG A 401 5.55 13.23 13.86
N GLN A 402 4.96 13.51 12.71
CA GLN A 402 3.84 12.76 12.16
C GLN A 402 4.19 11.28 11.99
N ALA A 403 5.34 10.96 11.39
CA ALA A 403 5.76 9.58 11.20
C ALA A 403 6.04 8.86 12.52
N GLN A 404 6.66 9.56 13.46
CA GLN A 404 6.92 9.01 14.80
C GLN A 404 5.63 8.67 15.56
N ASP A 405 4.58 9.50 15.43
CA ASP A 405 3.32 9.30 16.14
C ASP A 405 2.40 8.28 15.42
N GLN A 406 2.33 8.33 14.10
CA GLN A 406 1.32 7.59 13.31
C GLN A 406 1.85 6.28 12.70
N LEU A 407 3.11 6.25 12.23
CA LEU A 407 3.67 5.09 11.52
C LEU A 407 4.47 4.17 12.45
N ARG A 408 5.36 4.73 13.29
CA ARG A 408 6.25 3.93 14.15
C ARG A 408 5.51 2.87 15.00
N PRO A 409 4.36 3.16 15.64
CA PRO A 409 3.64 2.17 16.45
C PRO A 409 3.03 1.01 15.65
N LEU A 410 2.94 1.16 14.32
CA LEU A 410 2.36 0.18 13.40
C LEU A 410 3.42 -0.71 12.74
N LEU A 411 4.70 -0.34 12.82
CA LEU A 411 5.81 -1.13 12.30
C LEU A 411 6.09 -2.35 13.20
N LYS A 412 6.58 -3.43 12.58
CA LYS A 412 6.98 -4.65 13.29
C LYS A 412 8.43 -4.59 13.74
N ASP A 413 8.74 -5.34 14.79
CA ASP A 413 10.12 -5.56 15.22
C ASP A 413 10.91 -6.38 14.19
N ILE A 414 12.15 -5.99 13.96
CA ILE A 414 13.12 -6.73 13.16
C ILE A 414 14.15 -7.38 14.08
N ASN A 415 14.30 -8.69 13.95
CA ASN A 415 15.31 -9.43 14.72
C ASN A 415 16.70 -9.20 14.12
N LEU A 416 17.63 -8.77 14.97
CA LEU A 416 19.06 -8.71 14.64
C LEU A 416 19.69 -10.09 14.65
N ARG A 417 20.66 -10.30 13.74
CA ARG A 417 21.32 -11.60 13.56
C ARG A 417 22.83 -11.48 13.65
N LYS A 418 23.41 -12.11 14.66
CA LYS A 418 24.86 -12.29 14.76
C LYS A 418 25.39 -13.10 13.58
N ALA A 419 26.36 -12.53 12.87
CA ALA A 419 26.95 -13.10 11.66
C ALA A 419 25.90 -13.52 10.60
N GLY A 420 24.77 -12.83 10.54
CA GLY A 420 23.68 -13.08 9.59
C GLY A 420 22.91 -14.40 9.80
N LYS A 421 23.24 -15.20 10.81
CA LYS A 421 22.71 -16.57 10.97
C LYS A 421 21.90 -16.77 12.25
N VAL A 422 22.38 -16.25 13.38
CA VAL A 422 21.79 -16.54 14.70
C VAL A 422 21.10 -15.29 15.23
N ILE A 423 19.81 -15.40 15.60
CA ILE A 423 19.10 -14.29 16.25
C ILE A 423 19.83 -13.94 17.54
N ASP A 424 20.22 -12.68 17.69
CA ASP A 424 20.81 -12.22 18.93
C ASP A 424 19.71 -12.00 19.98
N LYS A 425 19.73 -12.83 21.04
CA LYS A 425 18.78 -12.75 22.14
C LYS A 425 19.18 -11.70 23.18
N ASN A 426 20.43 -11.28 23.22
CA ASN A 426 20.95 -10.29 24.16
C ASN A 426 20.81 -8.87 23.58
N ARG A 427 19.59 -8.53 23.12
CA ARG A 427 19.25 -7.35 22.30
C ARG A 427 19.86 -6.06 22.88
N PRO A 428 20.97 -5.54 22.34
CA PRO A 428 21.52 -4.27 22.79
C PRO A 428 20.76 -3.08 22.18
N MET A 429 19.89 -3.33 21.18
CA MET A 429 19.14 -2.31 20.44
C MET A 429 17.81 -2.88 19.92
N THR A 430 16.84 -1.98 19.68
CA THR A 430 15.51 -2.34 19.14
C THR A 430 15.33 -1.75 17.75
N VAL A 431 14.79 -2.54 16.82
CA VAL A 431 14.58 -2.14 15.42
C VAL A 431 13.12 -2.35 15.04
N GLN A 432 12.46 -1.31 14.55
CA GLN A 432 11.09 -1.35 14.04
C GLN A 432 11.08 -0.84 12.61
N ALA A 433 10.75 -1.69 11.65
CA ALA A 433 10.91 -1.31 10.24
C ALA A 433 9.97 -2.03 9.28
N LYS A 434 9.81 -1.41 8.10
CA LYS A 434 9.14 -2.00 6.94
C LYS A 434 10.18 -2.59 5.99
N THR A 435 9.95 -3.85 5.60
CA THR A 435 10.74 -4.53 4.57
C THR A 435 10.15 -4.28 3.18
N GLY A 436 11.00 -4.14 2.17
CA GLY A 436 10.66 -4.15 0.75
C GLY A 436 11.43 -5.27 0.03
N THR A 437 10.77 -6.02 -0.84
CA THR A 437 11.46 -7.03 -1.66
C THR A 437 10.76 -7.15 -3.00
N LEU A 438 11.53 -7.03 -4.07
CA LEU A 438 11.17 -7.44 -5.44
C LEU A 438 12.33 -8.28 -5.99
N ASN A 439 12.23 -8.70 -7.24
CA ASN A 439 13.36 -9.35 -7.91
C ASN A 439 14.53 -8.39 -8.01
N PHE A 440 15.65 -8.75 -7.38
CA PHE A 440 16.86 -7.92 -7.32
C PHE A 440 16.65 -6.52 -6.72
N VAL A 441 15.65 -6.36 -5.84
CA VAL A 441 15.44 -5.15 -5.04
C VAL A 441 15.19 -5.54 -3.59
N SER A 442 15.86 -4.88 -2.66
CA SER A 442 15.70 -5.09 -1.22
C SER A 442 15.72 -3.77 -0.47
N GLY A 443 14.65 -3.51 0.28
CA GLY A 443 14.49 -2.30 1.08
C GLY A 443 14.28 -2.62 2.55
N LEU A 444 14.76 -1.75 3.43
CA LEU A 444 14.45 -1.74 4.86
C LEU A 444 14.48 -0.30 5.36
N ALA A 445 13.36 0.19 5.89
CA ALA A 445 13.30 1.54 6.45
C ALA A 445 12.45 1.59 7.71
N GLY A 446 12.87 2.39 8.67
CA GLY A 446 12.20 2.50 9.96
C GLY A 446 13.08 3.14 11.01
N TYR A 447 13.07 2.58 12.22
CA TYR A 447 13.66 3.14 13.41
C TYR A 447 14.60 2.15 14.09
N VAL A 448 15.71 2.66 14.62
CA VAL A 448 16.61 1.95 15.52
C VAL A 448 16.74 2.73 16.82
N VAL A 449 16.68 2.04 17.95
CA VAL A 449 16.96 2.58 19.28
C VAL A 449 18.19 1.88 19.82
N GLY A 450 19.26 2.65 20.02
CA GLY A 450 20.54 2.17 20.53
C GLY A 450 20.53 1.78 22.01
N PRO A 451 21.62 1.14 22.49
CA PRO A 451 21.80 0.77 23.90
C PRO A 451 21.59 1.90 24.91
N ASP A 452 22.01 3.11 24.57
CA ASP A 452 21.88 4.33 25.39
C ASP A 452 20.48 4.96 25.35
N GLY A 453 19.55 4.41 24.55
CA GLY A 453 18.23 4.96 24.31
C GLY A 453 18.15 5.96 23.15
N THR A 454 19.26 6.26 22.47
CA THR A 454 19.31 7.13 21.29
C THR A 454 18.47 6.54 20.17
N ALA A 455 17.44 7.28 19.75
CA ALA A 455 16.52 6.88 18.71
C ALA A 455 16.84 7.57 17.38
N MET A 456 16.93 6.78 16.31
CA MET A 456 17.29 7.23 14.96
C MET A 456 16.30 6.67 13.92
N ALA A 457 16.10 7.42 12.84
CA ALA A 457 15.46 6.93 11.62
C ALA A 457 16.52 6.41 10.65
N PHE A 458 16.22 5.34 9.92
CA PHE A 458 17.13 4.82 8.90
C PHE A 458 16.36 4.35 7.67
N ALA A 459 17.06 4.34 6.54
CA ALA A 459 16.61 3.73 5.30
C ALA A 459 17.78 3.08 4.57
N VAL A 460 17.56 1.87 4.05
CA VAL A 460 18.50 1.14 3.20
C VAL A 460 17.72 0.61 1.99
N LEU A 461 18.13 1.01 0.79
CA LEU A 461 17.58 0.54 -0.48
C LEU A 461 18.72 -0.03 -1.33
N SER A 462 18.58 -1.27 -1.78
CA SER A 462 19.50 -1.91 -2.73
C SER A 462 18.72 -2.38 -3.94
N GLY A 463 19.29 -2.21 -5.13
CA GLY A 463 18.65 -2.61 -6.39
C GLY A 463 19.65 -2.89 -7.51
N ASP A 464 19.47 -4.02 -8.20
CA ASP A 464 20.13 -4.33 -9.47
C ASP A 464 19.10 -4.27 -10.61
N ILE A 465 18.83 -3.04 -11.05
CA ILE A 465 17.76 -2.72 -12.01
C ILE A 465 18.07 -3.30 -13.38
N GLU A 466 19.34 -3.37 -13.76
CA GLU A 466 19.76 -3.87 -15.07
C GLU A 466 19.51 -5.39 -15.17
N ILE A 467 19.88 -6.17 -14.14
CA ILE A 467 19.51 -7.59 -14.12
C ILE A 467 18.00 -7.75 -14.15
N ARG A 468 17.25 -6.97 -13.35
CA ARG A 468 15.80 -7.09 -13.28
C ARG A 468 15.12 -6.83 -14.63
N LYS A 469 15.52 -5.78 -15.36
CA LYS A 469 14.98 -5.45 -16.70
C LYS A 469 15.12 -6.60 -17.69
N THR A 470 16.18 -7.42 -17.55
CA THR A 470 16.43 -8.56 -18.43
C THR A 470 15.70 -9.84 -18.04
N LEU A 471 14.97 -9.87 -16.92
CA LEU A 471 14.26 -11.08 -16.47
C LEU A 471 13.04 -11.40 -17.34
N PRO A 472 13.00 -12.57 -18.00
CA PRO A 472 11.83 -13.01 -18.74
C PRO A 472 10.69 -13.39 -17.78
N MET A 473 9.45 -13.23 -18.22
CA MET A 473 8.24 -13.37 -17.39
C MET A 473 8.18 -14.72 -16.66
N GLU A 474 8.58 -15.80 -17.33
CA GLU A 474 8.56 -17.17 -16.82
C GLU A 474 9.52 -17.36 -15.63
N GLN A 475 10.55 -16.53 -15.53
CA GLN A 475 11.53 -16.58 -14.45
C GLN A 475 11.19 -15.61 -13.31
N ARG A 476 10.28 -14.65 -13.49
CA ARG A 476 10.01 -13.60 -12.50
C ARG A 476 9.43 -14.11 -11.19
N GLU A 477 8.79 -15.28 -11.15
CA GLU A 477 8.36 -15.86 -9.86
C GLU A 477 9.55 -16.37 -9.03
N ARG A 478 10.60 -16.88 -9.70
CA ARG A 478 11.80 -17.46 -9.05
C ARG A 478 13.05 -17.20 -9.89
N PRO A 479 13.54 -15.96 -9.95
CA PRO A 479 14.64 -15.63 -10.87
C PRO A 479 15.95 -16.31 -10.44
N PRO A 480 16.72 -16.86 -11.40
CA PRO A 480 18.07 -17.37 -11.13
C PRO A 480 18.93 -16.31 -10.45
N GLY A 481 19.66 -16.69 -9.40
CA GLY A 481 20.52 -15.75 -8.66
C GLY A 481 19.80 -14.75 -7.74
N GLY A 482 18.48 -14.63 -7.80
CA GLY A 482 17.73 -13.68 -6.98
C GLY A 482 17.81 -13.97 -5.47
N ARG A 483 17.69 -15.24 -5.07
CA ARG A 483 17.81 -15.66 -3.66
C ARG A 483 19.15 -15.31 -3.02
N PRO A 484 20.31 -15.69 -3.58
CA PRO A 484 21.60 -15.32 -3.00
C PRO A 484 21.86 -13.81 -3.06
N TRP A 485 21.38 -13.09 -4.08
CA TRP A 485 21.45 -11.63 -4.12
C TRP A 485 20.67 -10.99 -2.96
N LEU A 486 19.43 -11.41 -2.72
CA LEU A 486 18.59 -10.93 -1.61
C LEU A 486 19.21 -11.22 -0.24
N ALA A 487 19.88 -12.38 -0.09
CA ALA A 487 20.59 -12.70 1.15
C ALA A 487 21.74 -11.72 1.42
N ARG A 488 22.53 -11.36 0.40
CA ARG A 488 23.61 -10.37 0.52
C ARG A 488 23.08 -8.98 0.86
N ALA A 489 22.00 -8.54 0.22
CA ALA A 489 21.38 -7.25 0.52
C ALA A 489 20.85 -7.18 1.96
N ARG A 490 20.23 -8.25 2.46
CA ARG A 490 19.75 -8.33 3.85
C ARG A 490 20.90 -8.37 4.87
N ASN A 491 22.03 -8.99 4.53
CA ASN A 491 23.21 -8.96 5.38
C ASN A 491 23.76 -7.53 5.49
N LEU A 492 23.84 -6.78 4.40
CA LEU A 492 24.23 -5.36 4.46
C LEU A 492 23.29 -4.54 5.36
N GLN A 493 21.97 -4.76 5.27
CA GLN A 493 21.00 -4.10 6.15
C GLN A 493 21.29 -4.37 7.64
N GLN A 494 21.57 -5.62 8.00
CA GLN A 494 21.92 -6.01 9.38
C GLN A 494 23.24 -5.37 9.82
N ASP A 495 24.26 -5.44 8.98
CA ASP A 495 25.58 -4.88 9.25
C ASP A 495 25.55 -3.37 9.47
N LEU A 496 24.75 -2.64 8.67
CA LEU A 496 24.55 -1.20 8.82
C LEU A 496 23.85 -0.88 10.15
N ILE A 497 22.81 -1.62 10.52
CA ILE A 497 22.10 -1.39 11.78
C ILE A 497 22.99 -1.67 12.99
N GLU A 498 23.76 -2.76 12.97
CA GLU A 498 24.72 -3.09 14.03
C GLU A 498 25.78 -1.99 14.18
N ARG A 499 26.33 -1.52 13.05
CA ARG A 499 27.26 -0.38 13.04
C ARG A 499 26.61 0.88 13.60
N TRP A 500 25.42 1.24 13.13
CA TRP A 500 24.76 2.48 13.55
C TRP A 500 24.43 2.49 15.04
N GLY A 501 23.88 1.40 15.56
CA GLY A 501 23.62 1.31 17.00
C GLY A 501 24.91 1.29 17.83
N GLY A 502 26.01 0.76 17.30
CA GLY A 502 27.31 0.78 17.96
C GLY A 502 28.00 2.16 17.94
N VAL A 503 27.97 2.86 16.82
CA VAL A 503 28.66 4.16 16.62
C VAL A 503 27.85 5.32 17.20
N TYR A 504 26.54 5.32 16.99
CA TYR A 504 25.65 6.44 17.33
C TYR A 504 24.73 6.17 18.52
N GLY A 505 24.63 4.93 19.01
CA GLY A 505 23.73 4.52 20.11
C GLY A 505 24.43 4.11 21.41
N THR A 506 25.67 4.56 21.62
CA THR A 506 26.48 4.24 22.80
C THR A 506 27.11 5.49 23.45
N GLY A 507 26.51 6.66 23.22
CA GLY A 507 27.14 7.97 23.42
C GLY A 507 26.62 8.79 24.58
#